data_AF-A0AB38BX56-F1
#
_entry.id   AF-A0AB38BX56-F1
#
_cell.length_a   1.000
_cell.length_b   1.000
_cell.length_c   1.000
_cell.angle_alpha   90.00
_cell.angle_beta   90.00
_cell.angle_gamma   90.00
#
_symmetry.space_group_name_H-M   'P 1'
#
loop_
_entity.id
_entity.type
_entity.pdbx_description
1 polymer ?
#
loop_
_entity_poly.entity_id
_entity_poly.type
_entity_poly.pdbx_seq_one_letter_code
_entity_poly.pdbx_strand_id
1 'polypeptide(L)' 'MYSTDQIGERNKTYEIDKNFPDYISIGDDSGGGLILIPKQDSKKFYFSGSGNPFIDDAETFESIEKLTMALINNV' A
#
# COMPACT_ATOMS: atom_id res chain seq x y z
N MET A 1 3.30 2.61 -8.82
CA MET A 1 3.08 3.79 -7.94
C MET A 1 2.16 4.77 -8.64
N TYR A 2 1.30 5.41 -7.87
CA TYR A 2 0.36 6.43 -8.36
C TYR A 2 1.05 7.78 -8.54
N SER A 3 0.58 8.58 -9.49
CA SER A 3 0.85 10.02 -9.47
C SER A 3 0.09 10.69 -8.31
N THR A 4 0.52 11.89 -7.89
CA THR A 4 -0.15 12.65 -6.84
C THR A 4 -1.63 12.87 -7.11
N ASP A 5 -1.99 13.10 -8.37
CA ASP A 5 -3.38 13.35 -8.79
C ASP A 5 -4.23 12.08 -8.73
N GLN A 6 -3.61 10.90 -8.86
CA GLN A 6 -4.28 9.60 -8.79
C GLN A 6 -4.49 9.10 -7.37
N ILE A 7 -3.68 9.55 -6.40
CA ILE A 7 -3.75 9.07 -5.01
C ILE A 7 -5.17 9.23 -4.46
N GLY A 8 -5.78 10.40 -4.59
CA GLY A 8 -7.12 10.65 -4.05
C GLY A 8 -8.19 9.74 -4.67
N GLU A 9 -8.20 9.62 -6.00
CA GLU A 9 -9.15 8.78 -6.72
C GLU A 9 -8.99 7.30 -6.36
N ARG A 10 -7.74 6.81 -6.33
CA ARG A 10 -7.44 5.40 -6.02
C ARG A 10 -7.79 5.04 -4.58
N ASN A 11 -7.47 5.91 -3.62
CA ASN A 11 -7.84 5.67 -2.22
C ASN A 11 -9.36 5.60 -2.03
N LYS A 12 -10.12 6.40 -2.78
CA LYS A 12 -11.59 6.33 -2.79
C LYS A 12 -12.09 5.02 -3.41
N THR A 13 -11.53 4.61 -4.55
CA THR A 13 -11.91 3.37 -5.26
C THR A 13 -11.71 2.12 -4.41
N TYR A 14 -10.62 2.06 -3.63
CA TYR A 14 -10.32 0.93 -2.74
C TYR A 14 -10.87 1.09 -1.31
N GLU A 15 -11.68 2.13 -1.05
CA GLU A 15 -12.23 2.44 0.28
C GLU A 15 -11.14 2.47 1.39
N ILE A 16 -9.96 3.03 1.10
CA ILE A 16 -8.80 2.96 2.00
C ILE A 16 -9.10 3.60 3.36
N ASP A 17 -9.79 4.74 3.41
CA ASP A 17 -10.14 5.39 4.68
C ASP A 17 -11.04 4.51 5.59
N LYS A 18 -11.76 3.55 5.03
CA LYS A 18 -12.63 2.62 5.77
C LYS A 18 -11.87 1.36 6.19
N ASN A 19 -11.06 0.81 5.31
CA ASN A 19 -10.35 -0.46 5.55
C ASN A 19 -9.02 -0.25 6.28
N PHE A 20 -8.35 0.88 6.04
CA PHE A 20 -7.05 1.24 6.60
C PHE A 20 -7.05 2.73 7.03
N PRO A 21 -7.79 3.11 8.08
CA PRO A 21 -8.08 4.51 8.42
C PRO A 21 -6.83 5.36 8.69
N ASP A 22 -5.74 4.76 9.16
CA ASP A 22 -4.48 5.44 9.47
C ASP A 22 -3.45 5.38 8.32
N TYR A 23 -3.87 4.93 7.14
CA TYR A 23 -2.97 4.68 6.01
C TYR A 23 -3.45 5.34 4.72
N ILE A 24 -2.54 5.48 3.77
CA ILE A 24 -2.79 5.94 2.40
C ILE A 24 -2.21 4.91 1.44
N SER A 25 -2.97 4.52 0.42
CA SER A 25 -2.45 3.74 -0.71
C SER A 25 -1.71 4.63 -1.69
N ILE A 26 -0.47 4.26 -2.01
CA ILE A 26 0.41 4.99 -2.94
C ILE A 26 0.74 4.19 -4.21
N GLY A 27 0.22 2.98 -4.32
CA GLY A 27 0.35 2.13 -5.50
C GLY A 27 -0.34 0.79 -5.33
N ASP A 28 -0.39 0.04 -6.42
CA ASP A 28 -0.80 -1.36 -6.49
C ASP A 28 0.15 -2.14 -7.40
N ASP A 29 0.10 -3.47 -7.32
CA ASP A 29 0.82 -4.39 -8.20
C ASP A 29 0.01 -4.84 -9.43
N SER A 30 -1.22 -4.32 -9.59
CA SER A 30 -2.23 -4.71 -10.58
C SER A 30 -2.71 -6.16 -10.54
N GLY A 31 -2.16 -6.98 -9.63
CA GLY A 31 -2.60 -8.33 -9.27
C GLY A 31 -3.52 -8.37 -8.04
N GLY A 32 -3.76 -7.22 -7.41
CA GLY A 32 -4.64 -7.07 -6.26
C GLY A 32 -3.89 -6.78 -4.95
N GLY A 33 -2.58 -6.58 -4.97
CA GLY A 33 -1.79 -6.05 -3.86
C GLY A 33 -1.80 -4.53 -3.81
N LEU A 34 -1.91 -3.97 -2.62
CA LEU A 34 -1.88 -2.55 -2.30
C LEU A 34 -0.58 -2.19 -1.60
N ILE A 35 0.01 -1.07 -1.99
CA ILE A 35 1.15 -0.46 -1.30
C ILE A 35 0.63 0.67 -0.43
N LEU A 36 0.80 0.57 0.88
CA LEU A 36 0.29 1.50 1.88
C LEU A 36 1.44 2.19 2.64
N ILE A 37 1.21 3.44 3.04
CA ILE A 37 2.06 4.19 3.98
C ILE A 37 1.22 4.75 5.13
N PRO A 38 1.77 4.89 6.35
CA PRO A 38 1.07 5.55 7.45
C PRO A 38 0.84 7.05 7.17
N LYS A 39 -0.31 7.58 7.61
CA LYS A 39 -0.63 9.02 7.56
C LYS A 39 0.25 9.85 8.50
N GLN A 40 0.78 9.22 9.55
CA GLN A 40 1.62 9.87 10.57
C GLN A 40 3.03 9.28 10.56
N ASP A 41 4.01 10.06 11.03
CA ASP A 41 5.45 9.86 10.89
C ASP A 41 5.93 8.41 11.12
N SER A 42 6.04 7.69 10.00
CA SER A 42 6.69 6.39 9.89
C SER A 42 7.19 6.22 8.47
N LYS A 43 8.48 5.88 8.32
CA LYS A 43 9.10 5.62 7.00
C LYS A 43 8.91 4.18 6.52
N LYS A 44 7.90 3.49 7.05
CA LYS A 44 7.60 2.10 6.69
C LYS A 44 6.63 2.05 5.51
N PHE A 45 6.79 1.01 4.72
CA PHE A 45 5.93 0.67 3.60
C PHE A 45 5.28 -0.67 3.88
N TYR A 46 4.02 -0.82 3.48
CA TYR A 46 3.24 -2.02 3.71
C TYR A 46 2.75 -2.54 2.37
N PHE A 47 2.78 -3.85 2.21
CA PHE A 47 2.17 -4.54 1.09
C PHE A 47 1.07 -5.46 1.62
N SER A 48 -0.18 -5.20 1.23
CA SER A 48 -1.35 -5.95 1.66
C SER A 48 -2.21 -6.35 0.47
N GLY A 49 -2.78 -7.55 0.51
CA GLY A 49 -3.82 -7.93 -0.46
C GLY A 49 -5.05 -7.03 -0.30
N SER A 50 -5.60 -6.51 -1.40
CA SER A 50 -6.80 -5.65 -1.42
C SER A 50 -8.06 -6.31 -0.84
N GLY A 51 -8.07 -7.65 -0.74
CA GLY A 51 -9.12 -8.41 -0.06
C GLY A 51 -8.90 -8.61 1.45
N ASN A 52 -7.78 -8.17 2.01
CA ASN A 52 -7.47 -8.29 3.43
C ASN A 52 -7.51 -6.92 4.15
N PRO A 53 -8.50 -6.67 5.00
CA PRO A 53 -8.63 -5.39 5.72
C PRO A 53 -7.73 -5.29 6.96
N PHE A 54 -6.91 -6.30 7.27
CA PHE A 54 -6.06 -6.30 8.46
C PHE A 54 -4.63 -5.88 8.11
N ILE A 55 -4.22 -4.70 8.59
CA ILE A 55 -2.88 -4.19 8.32
C ILE A 55 -1.77 -5.00 9.01
N ASP A 56 -2.09 -5.68 10.11
CA ASP A 56 -1.13 -6.51 10.86
C ASP A 56 -0.68 -7.75 10.08
N ASP A 57 -1.46 -8.16 9.06
CA ASP A 57 -1.12 -9.25 8.15
C ASP A 57 -0.26 -8.77 6.97
N ALA A 58 -0.05 -7.46 6.82
CA ALA A 58 0.69 -6.90 5.70
C ALA A 58 2.20 -7.11 5.83
N GLU A 59 2.86 -7.41 4.72
CA GLU A 59 4.31 -7.42 4.66
C GLU A 59 4.84 -6.00 4.87
N THR A 60 5.84 -5.84 5.74
CA THR A 60 6.39 -4.53 6.12
C THR A 60 7.81 -4.37 5.62
N PHE A 61 8.10 -3.20 5.05
CA PHE A 61 9.40 -2.86 4.46
C PHE A 61 9.91 -1.52 5.00
N GLU A 62 11.21 -1.45 5.28
CA GLU A 62 11.89 -0.25 5.78
C GLU A 62 12.27 0.74 4.66
N SER A 63 12.08 0.36 3.39
CA SER A 63 12.31 1.24 2.25
C SER A 63 11.52 0.80 1.01
N ILE A 64 11.31 1.74 0.08
CA ILE A 64 10.62 1.47 -1.18
C ILE A 64 11.42 0.52 -2.07
N GLU A 65 12.75 0.59 -2.03
CA GLU A 65 13.63 -0.31 -2.80
C GLU A 65 13.52 -1.75 -2.33
N LYS A 66 13.41 -1.98 -1.01
CA LYS A 66 13.20 -3.33 -0.47
C LYS A 66 11.84 -3.89 -0.89
N LEU A 67 10.80 -3.06 -0.84
CA LEU A 67 9.47 -3.43 -1.30
C LEU A 67 9.50 -3.81 -2.79
N THR A 68 10.05 -2.96 -3.65
CA THR A 68 10.07 -3.22 -5.10
C THR A 68 10.91 -4.45 -5.45
N MET A 69 12.05 -4.67 -4.78
CA MET A 69 12.83 -5.90 -4.94
C MET A 69 12.04 -7.14 -4.54
N ALA A 70 11.28 -7.10 -3.44
CA ALA A 70 10.44 -8.22 -3.02
C ALA A 70 9.35 -8.53 -4.07
N LEU A 71 8.68 -7.50 -4.60
CA LEU A 71 7.66 -7.68 -5.63
C LEU A 71 8.22 -8.23 -6.95
N ILE A 72 9.41 -7.80 -7.37
CA ILE A 72 10.05 -8.30 -8.60
C ILE A 72 10.47 -9.77 -8.45
N ASN A 73 10.99 -10.16 -7.29
CA ASN A 73 11.49 -11.52 -7.05
C ASN A 73 10.39 -12.56 -6.82
N ASN A 74 9.16 -12.12 -6.57
CA ASN A 74 7.98 -12.97 -6.40
C ASN A 74 7.20 -13.20 -7.71
N VAL A 75 7.71 -12.72 -8.85
CA VAL A 75 7.17 -12.94 -10.21
C VAL A 75 7.94 -14.03 -10.94
#